data_AF-A0A7H9SSN1-F1
#
_entry.id   AF-A0A7H9SSN1-F1
#
_cell.length_a   1.000
_cell.length_b   1.000
_cell.length_c   1.000
_cell.angle_alpha   90.00
_cell.angle_beta   90.00
_cell.angle_gamma   90.00
#
_symmetry.space_group_name_H-M   'P 1'
#
loop_
_entity.id
_entity.type
_entity.pdbx_description
1 polymer ?
#
loop_
_entity_poly.entity_id
_entity_poly.type
_entity_poly.pdbx_seq_one_letter_code
_entity_poly.pdbx_strand_id
1 'polypeptide(L)'
;MLTAEVGTYMYEYQRDCTIESGADASLVASAEENHRIPDDGRLDTFAVCMLKKYNVLHKDGSVNQDVRSYTIFSDDIEEGRKREMCKNKTGRDVGETARKITNCLSK
;
A
#
# COMPACT_ATOMS: atom_id res chain seq x y z
N MET A 1 -17.36 -0.15 8.63
CA MET A 1 -18.23 0.08 7.45
C MET A 1 -17.51 1.08 6.58
N LEU A 2 -17.03 0.67 5.40
CA LEU A 2 -16.43 1.59 4.42
C LEU A 2 -17.55 2.54 3.97
N THR A 3 -17.43 3.83 4.26
CA THR A 3 -18.35 4.83 3.71
C THR A 3 -18.12 4.91 2.20
N ALA A 4 -19.17 5.21 1.42
CA ALA A 4 -19.09 5.23 -0.05
C ALA A 4 -17.96 6.13 -0.58
N GLU A 5 -17.62 7.19 0.14
CA GLU A 5 -16.52 8.10 -0.19
C GLU A 5 -15.14 7.43 -0.10
N VAL A 6 -14.91 6.58 0.91
CA VAL A 6 -13.65 5.84 1.07
C VAL A 6 -13.46 4.82 -0.06
N GLY A 7 -14.53 4.16 -0.49
CA GLY A 7 -14.50 3.24 -1.63
C GLY A 7 -14.08 3.91 -2.94
N THR A 8 -14.51 5.16 -3.16
CA THR A 8 -14.16 5.94 -4.37
C THR A 8 -12.68 6.28 -4.42
N TYR A 9 -12.08 6.75 -3.32
CA TYR A 9 -10.64 7.07 -3.30
C TYR A 9 -9.76 5.83 -3.47
N MET A 10 -10.15 4.69 -2.89
CA MET A 10 -9.41 3.43 -3.06
C MET A 10 -9.39 3.00 -4.53
N TYR A 11 -10.53 3.07 -5.22
CA TYR A 11 -10.63 2.71 -6.64
C TYR A 11 -9.82 3.65 -7.54
N GLU A 12 -9.88 4.97 -7.30
CA GLU A 12 -9.09 5.94 -8.06
C GLU A 12 -7.60 5.74 -7.86
N TYR A 13 -7.16 5.49 -6.63
CA TYR A 13 -5.76 5.23 -6.32
C TYR A 13 -5.27 3.96 -7.00
N GLN A 14 -6.04 2.88 -6.93
CA GLN A 14 -5.72 1.61 -7.60
C GLN A 14 -5.62 1.80 -9.11
N ARG A 15 -6.56 2.50 -9.74
CA ARG A 15 -6.52 2.79 -11.18
C ARG A 15 -5.25 3.56 -11.55
N ASP A 16 -4.97 4.65 -10.85
CA ASP A 16 -3.80 5.49 -11.12
C ASP A 16 -2.49 4.69 -10.96
N CYS A 17 -2.40 3.88 -9.90
CA CYS A 17 -1.20 3.08 -9.63
C CYS A 17 -1.05 1.90 -10.59
N THR A 18 -2.14 1.35 -11.11
CA THR A 18 -2.10 0.34 -12.19
C THR A 18 -1.51 0.97 -13.46
N ILE A 19 -1.93 2.18 -13.80
CA ILE A 19 -1.40 2.94 -14.95
C ILE A 19 0.08 3.27 -14.75
N GLU A 20 0.47 3.79 -13.58
CA GLU A 20 1.87 4.18 -13.29
C GLU A 20 2.83 2.98 -13.33
N SER A 21 2.40 1.84 -12.77
CA SER A 21 3.24 0.65 -12.69
C SER A 21 3.28 -0.18 -13.98
N GLY A 22 2.30 -0.01 -14.88
CA GLY A 22 2.11 -0.92 -16.00
C GLY A 22 1.82 -2.36 -15.59
N ALA A 23 1.34 -2.55 -14.35
CA ALA A 23 0.89 -3.85 -13.85
C ALA A 23 -0.35 -4.31 -14.62
N ASP A 24 -0.44 -5.61 -14.86
CA ASP A 24 -1.63 -6.20 -15.46
C ASP A 24 -2.79 -6.18 -14.45
N ALA A 25 -3.99 -5.79 -14.88
CA ALA A 25 -5.16 -5.72 -14.00
C ALA A 25 -5.49 -7.07 -13.35
N SER A 26 -5.25 -8.20 -14.04
CA SER A 26 -5.43 -9.54 -13.48
C SER A 26 -4.40 -9.87 -12.41
N LEU A 27 -3.18 -9.35 -12.53
CA LEU A 27 -2.14 -9.49 -11.49
C LEU A 27 -2.48 -8.65 -10.25
N VAL A 28 -3.00 -7.43 -10.44
CA VAL A 28 -3.50 -6.60 -9.33
C VAL A 28 -4.66 -7.31 -8.62
N ALA A 29 -5.66 -7.78 -9.36
CA ALA A 29 -6.79 -8.51 -8.79
C ALA A 29 -6.36 -9.79 -8.06
N SER A 30 -5.43 -10.56 -8.64
CA SER A 30 -4.86 -11.74 -7.99
C SER A 30 -4.13 -11.37 -6.70
N ALA A 31 -3.40 -10.26 -6.66
CA ALA A 31 -2.69 -9.81 -5.47
C ALA A 31 -3.66 -9.39 -4.35
N GLU A 32 -4.77 -8.76 -4.71
CA GLU A 32 -5.85 -8.39 -3.79
C GLU A 32 -6.54 -9.61 -3.20
N GLU A 33 -6.94 -10.57 -4.05
CA GLU A 33 -7.59 -11.82 -3.63
C GLU A 33 -6.70 -12.65 -2.69
N ASN A 34 -5.39 -12.67 -2.95
CA ASN A 34 -4.43 -13.42 -2.14
C ASN A 34 -3.87 -12.61 -0.95
N HIS A 35 -4.32 -11.36 -0.76
CA HIS A 35 -3.78 -10.43 0.24
C HIS A 35 -2.25 -10.35 0.24
N ARG A 36 -1.65 -10.40 -0.97
CA ARG A 36 -0.20 -10.53 -1.15
C ARG A 36 0.25 -9.95 -2.48
N ILE A 37 1.18 -8.99 -2.39
CA ILE A 37 2.01 -8.51 -3.47
C ILE A 37 3.19 -9.50 -3.68
N PRO A 38 3.26 -10.22 -4.83
CA PRO A 38 4.40 -11.07 -5.18
C PRO A 38 5.61 -10.22 -5.61
N ASP A 39 6.78 -10.86 -5.69
CA ASP A 39 8.01 -10.23 -6.15
C ASP A 39 8.02 -10.16 -7.69
N ASP A 40 7.33 -9.17 -8.25
CA ASP A 40 7.05 -9.05 -9.70
C ASP A 40 7.65 -7.77 -10.32
N GLY A 41 8.27 -6.89 -9.51
CA GLY A 41 8.84 -5.62 -9.97
C GLY A 41 7.78 -4.58 -10.35
N ARG A 42 6.81 -4.90 -11.22
CA ARG A 42 5.69 -4.01 -11.54
C ARG A 42 4.76 -3.85 -10.36
N LEU A 43 4.43 -4.96 -9.68
CA LEU A 43 3.64 -4.87 -8.45
C LEU A 43 4.39 -4.22 -7.28
N ASP A 44 5.73 -4.20 -7.31
CA ASP A 44 6.52 -3.39 -6.38
C ASP A 44 6.34 -1.89 -6.67
N THR A 45 6.38 -1.47 -7.94
CA THR A 45 6.04 -0.09 -8.36
C THR A 45 4.60 0.27 -7.99
N PHE A 46 3.65 -0.64 -8.21
CA PHE A 46 2.26 -0.47 -7.80
C PHE A 46 2.16 -0.22 -6.28
N ALA A 47 2.84 -1.03 -5.47
CA ALA A 47 2.88 -0.88 -4.02
C ALA A 47 3.48 0.47 -3.61
N VAL A 48 4.57 0.91 -4.25
CA VAL A 48 5.16 2.25 -4.00
C VAL A 48 4.15 3.35 -4.26
N CYS A 49 3.45 3.32 -5.40
CA CYS A 49 2.45 4.33 -5.75
C CYS A 49 1.31 4.35 -4.72
N MET A 50 0.75 3.20 -4.36
CA MET A 50 -0.34 3.09 -3.39
C MET A 50 0.10 3.64 -2.02
N LEU A 51 1.27 3.24 -1.53
CA LEU A 51 1.77 3.70 -0.24
C LEU A 51 2.09 5.19 -0.21
N LYS A 52 2.49 5.80 -1.34
CA LYS A 52 2.63 7.27 -1.45
C LYS A 52 1.27 7.97 -1.36
N LYS A 53 0.25 7.47 -2.07
CA LYS A 53 -1.12 8.01 -2.01
C LYS A 53 -1.73 7.85 -0.62
N TYR A 54 -1.35 6.79 0.10
CA TYR A 54 -1.72 6.56 1.49
C TYR A 54 -0.87 7.29 2.53
N ASN A 55 0.13 8.06 2.08
CA ASN A 55 1.08 8.78 2.93
C ASN A 55 1.90 7.87 3.87
N VAL A 56 2.03 6.59 3.54
CA VAL A 56 2.93 5.63 4.22
C VAL A 56 4.36 5.81 3.73
N LEU A 57 4.53 6.14 2.44
CA LEU A 57 5.79 6.59 1.88
C LEU A 57 5.72 8.08 1.54
N HIS A 58 6.81 8.79 1.74
CA HIS A 58 7.01 10.12 1.20
C HIS A 58 7.25 10.08 -0.32
N LYS A 59 7.22 11.26 -0.97
CA LYS A 59 7.42 11.37 -2.43
C LYS A 59 8.76 10.81 -2.90
N ASP A 60 9.80 10.93 -2.07
CA ASP A 60 11.15 10.41 -2.31
C ASP A 60 11.29 8.89 -2.09
N GLY A 61 10.24 8.23 -1.57
CA GLY A 61 10.24 6.80 -1.29
C GLY A 61 10.67 6.40 0.12
N SER A 62 11.02 7.36 0.98
CA SER A 62 11.31 7.09 2.39
C SER A 62 10.02 6.80 3.18
N VAL A 63 10.10 5.97 4.21
CA VAL A 63 8.93 5.59 5.03
C VAL A 63 8.55 6.71 5.98
N ASN A 64 7.30 7.17 5.90
CA ASN A 64 6.73 8.14 6.82
C ASN A 64 6.52 7.50 8.20
N GLN A 65 7.16 8.04 9.23
CA GLN A 65 7.08 7.48 10.58
C GLN A 65 5.82 7.90 11.35
N ASP A 66 5.08 8.90 10.87
CA ASP A 66 3.83 9.36 11.49
C ASP A 66 2.63 8.56 10.98
N VAL A 67 2.32 7.44 11.65
CA VAL A 67 1.20 6.57 11.27
C VAL A 67 -0.17 7.23 11.40
N ARG A 68 -0.28 8.35 12.14
CA ARG A 68 -1.54 9.10 12.28
C ARG A 68 -1.87 9.90 11.03
N SER A 69 -0.87 10.16 10.19
CA SER A 69 -1.02 10.85 8.92
C SER A 69 -1.38 9.92 7.76
N TYR A 70 -1.47 8.61 7.99
CA TYR A 70 -1.81 7.63 6.96
C TYR A 70 -3.29 7.73 6.64
N THR A 71 -3.63 7.71 5.36
CA THR A 71 -5.04 7.81 4.91
C THR A 71 -5.70 6.44 4.74
N ILE A 72 -5.05 5.36 5.22
CA ILE A 72 -5.62 4.02 5.25
C ILE A 72 -6.60 3.96 6.42
N PHE A 73 -7.88 4.05 6.12
CA PHE A 73 -8.94 4.30 7.08
C PHE A 73 -9.18 3.12 8.02
N SER A 74 -8.83 3.30 9.29
CA SER A 74 -9.53 2.71 10.43
C SER A 74 -9.00 3.34 11.72
N ASP A 75 -9.90 3.90 12.54
CA ASP A 75 -9.62 4.31 13.93
C ASP A 75 -9.51 3.12 14.89
N ASP A 76 -9.60 1.90 14.36
CA ASP A 76 -9.39 0.67 15.11
C ASP A 76 -7.98 0.61 15.72
N ILE A 77 -7.92 0.24 16.99
CA ILE A 77 -6.68 0.21 17.78
C ILE A 77 -5.72 -0.87 17.26
N GLU A 78 -6.24 -2.03 16.84
CA GLU A 78 -5.41 -3.11 16.31
C GLU A 78 -4.85 -2.73 14.94
N GLU A 79 -5.63 -2.07 14.09
CA GLU A 79 -5.13 -1.48 12.85
C GLU A 79 -4.05 -0.41 13.11
N GLY A 80 -4.20 0.39 14.17
CA GLY A 80 -3.17 1.32 14.63
C GLY A 80 -1.85 0.63 15.02
N ARG A 81 -1.93 -0.44 15.82
CA ARG A 81 -0.75 -1.26 16.22
C ARG A 81 -0.09 -1.91 15.01
N LYS A 82 -0.89 -2.39 14.07
CA LYS A 82 -0.41 -2.99 12.83
C LYS A 82 0.38 -2.00 11.98
N ARG A 83 -0.13 -0.77 11.80
CA ARG A 83 0.59 0.31 11.11
C ARG A 83 1.95 0.58 11.76
N GLU A 84 1.99 0.67 13.09
CA GLU A 84 3.23 0.85 13.86
C GLU A 84 4.24 -0.28 13.66
N MET A 85 3.78 -1.53 13.62
CA MET A 85 4.65 -2.68 13.34
C MET A 85 5.14 -2.68 11.88
N CYS A 86 4.25 -2.39 10.94
CA CYS A 86 4.53 -2.54 9.52
C CYS A 86 5.41 -1.43 8.94
N LYS A 87 5.39 -0.20 9.48
CA LYS A 87 6.25 0.89 9.00
C LYS A 87 7.76 0.60 9.14
N ASN A 88 8.13 -0.34 10.02
CA ASN A 88 9.52 -0.73 10.25
C ASN A 88 10.03 -1.78 9.25
N LYS A 89 9.20 -2.24 8.31
CA LYS A 89 9.65 -3.17 7.27
C LYS A 89 10.53 -2.45 6.26
N THR A 90 11.69 -3.03 5.97
CA THR A 90 12.65 -2.52 5.00
C THR A 90 13.13 -3.62 4.05
N GLY A 91 13.40 -3.23 2.80
CA GLY A 91 13.94 -4.07 1.73
C GLY A 91 15.29 -3.57 1.23
N ARG A 92 15.82 -4.18 0.17
CA ARG A 92 17.05 -3.73 -0.48
C ARG A 92 16.88 -2.40 -1.21
N ASP A 93 15.66 -2.10 -1.63
CA ASP A 93 15.28 -0.87 -2.31
C ASP A 93 13.86 -0.43 -1.88
N VAL A 94 13.39 0.68 -2.46
CA VAL A 94 12.06 1.26 -2.19
C VAL A 94 10.93 0.32 -2.62
N GLY A 95 11.10 -0.43 -3.71
CA GLY A 95 10.10 -1.38 -4.21
C GLY A 95 9.91 -2.55 -3.26
N GLU A 96 11.00 -3.21 -2.87
CA GLU A 96 10.95 -4.31 -1.91
C GLU A 96 10.45 -3.82 -0.53
N THR A 97 10.85 -2.61 -0.11
CA THR A 97 10.33 -1.98 1.10
C THR A 97 8.81 -1.83 1.03
N ALA A 98 8.30 -1.25 -0.06
CA ALA A 98 6.87 -1.07 -0.27
C ALA A 98 6.12 -2.41 -0.26
N ARG A 99 6.60 -3.41 -1.00
CA ARG A 99 6.00 -4.75 -1.01
C ARG A 99 5.94 -5.38 0.38
N LYS A 100 7.00 -5.26 1.19
CA LYS A 100 7.01 -5.80 2.57
C LYS A 100 6.04 -5.06 3.48
N ILE A 101 5.91 -3.74 3.35
CA ILE A 101 4.95 -2.95 4.12
C ILE A 101 3.53 -3.33 3.73
N THR A 102 3.19 -3.35 2.44
CA THR A 102 1.86 -3.73 1.94
C THR A 102 1.49 -5.14 2.41
N ASN A 103 2.38 -6.12 2.22
CA ASN A 103 2.15 -7.49 2.68
C ASN A 103 2.03 -7.62 4.20
N CYS A 104 2.55 -6.67 4.97
CA CYS A 104 2.38 -6.64 6.43
C CYS A 104 1.01 -6.06 6.79
N LEU A 105 0.57 -5.00 6.10
CA LEU A 105 -0.74 -4.36 6.28
C LEU A 105 -1.90 -5.23 5.79
N SER A 106 -1.68 -6.14 4.84
CA SER A 106 -2.72 -7.04 4.31
C SER A 106 -2.91 -8.35 5.07
N LYS A 107 -2.07 -8.66 6.07
CA LYS A 107 -2.18 -9.87 6.92
C LYS A 107 -3.15 -9.69 8.07
#